data_AF-A0AA90NK64-F1
#
_entry.id   AF-A0AA90NK64-F1
#
_cell.length_a   1.000
_cell.length_b   1.000
_cell.length_c   1.000
_cell.angle_alpha   90.00
_cell.angle_beta   90.00
_cell.angle_gamma   90.00
#
_symmetry.space_group_name_H-M   'P 1'
#
loop_
_entity.id
_entity.type
_entity.pdbx_description
1 polymer ?
#
loop_
_entity_poly.entity_id
_entity_poly.type
_entity_poly.pdbx_seq_one_letter_code
_entity_poly.pdbx_strand_id
1 'polypeptide(L)' 'MIVVATKKPDSIIDDYSKRWSIETMFGNLKSRGFDLESTHMTNLDLMNKLMELLTIAVVWCY' A
#
# COMPACT_ATOMS: atom_id res chain seq x y z
N MET A 1 7.58 -3.82 -15.05
CA MET A 1 6.14 -3.91 -14.74
C MET A 1 5.41 -4.23 -16.02
N ILE A 2 4.60 -5.29 -16.03
CA ILE A 2 3.79 -5.69 -17.19
C ILE A 2 2.33 -5.54 -16.77
N VAL A 3 1.57 -4.70 -17.48
CA VAL A 3 0.14 -4.48 -17.23
C VAL A 3 -0.65 -5.21 -18.29
N VAL A 4 -1.44 -6.22 -17.88
CA VAL A 4 -2.30 -7.00 -18.78
C VAL A 4 -3.74 -6.55 -18.56
N ALA A 5 -4.43 -6.17 -19.63
CA ALA A 5 -5.83 -5.77 -19.57
C ALA A 5 -6.65 -6.33 -20.73
N THR A 6 -7.88 -6.75 -20.40
CA THR A 6 -8.79 -7.44 -21.33
C THR A 6 -9.58 -6.50 -22.24
N LYS A 7 -9.67 -5.21 -21.91
CA LYS A 7 -10.30 -4.17 -22.73
C LYS A 7 -9.31 -3.02 -22.91
N LYS A 8 -9.44 -2.22 -23.98
CA LYS A 8 -8.71 -0.96 -24.20
C LYS A 8 -9.45 0.19 -23.49
N PRO A 9 -9.07 0.59 -22.26
CA PRO A 9 -9.31 1.93 -21.78
C PRO A 9 -8.15 2.82 -22.23
N ASP A 10 -8.48 4.01 -22.73
CA ASP A 10 -7.53 5.07 -23.05
C ASP A 10 -6.68 5.48 -21.82
N SER A 11 -7.23 5.25 -20.63
CA SER A 11 -6.67 5.60 -19.32
C SER A 11 -6.12 4.42 -18.51
N ILE A 12 -5.67 3.32 -19.15
CA ILE A 12 -5.25 2.10 -18.44
C ILE A 12 -4.14 2.31 -17.41
N ILE A 13 -3.25 3.24 -17.71
CA ILE A 13 -2.11 3.59 -16.85
C ILE A 13 -2.57 4.45 -15.68
N ASP A 14 -3.56 5.33 -15.86
CA ASP A 14 -4.13 6.13 -14.77
C ASP A 14 -4.90 5.24 -13.79
N ASP A 15 -5.74 4.34 -14.30
CA ASP A 15 -6.44 3.34 -13.50
C ASP A 15 -5.47 2.41 -12.75
N TYR A 16 -4.40 1.97 -13.43
CA TYR A 16 -3.39 1.12 -12.80
C TYR A 16 -2.52 1.89 -11.79
N SER A 17 -2.31 3.19 -11.98
CA SER A 17 -1.59 4.05 -11.03
C SER A 17 -2.30 4.13 -9.66
N LYS A 18 -3.62 4.21 -9.66
CA LYS A 18 -4.44 4.17 -8.42
C LYS A 18 -4.23 2.86 -7.65
N ARG A 19 -4.14 1.73 -8.36
CA ARG A 19 -3.84 0.41 -7.78
C ARG A 19 -2.42 0.34 -7.22
N TRP A 20 -1.45 0.89 -7.95
CA TRP A 20 -0.04 0.88 -7.59
C TRP A 20 0.26 1.69 -6.32
N SER A 21 -0.49 2.77 -6.07
CA SER A 21 -0.35 3.55 -4.83
C SER A 21 -0.56 2.67 -3.58
N ILE A 22 -1.58 1.81 -3.62
CA ILE A 22 -1.89 0.87 -2.55
C ILE A 22 -0.81 -0.23 -2.44
N GLU A 23 -0.32 -0.77 -3.57
CA GLU A 23 0.77 -1.74 -3.56
C GLU A 23 2.09 -1.17 -3.02
N THR A 24 2.39 0.09 -3.32
CA THR A 24 3.57 0.80 -2.80
C THR A 24 3.44 1.05 -1.30
N MET A 25 2.24 1.43 -0.84
CA MET A 25 1.92 1.58 0.59
C MET A 25 2.13 0.26 1.34
N PHE A 26 1.57 -0.86 0.83
CA PHE A 26 1.78 -2.17 1.44
C PHE A 26 3.24 -2.66 1.35
N GLY A 27 3.95 -2.37 0.26
CA GLY A 27 5.37 -2.71 0.14
C GLY A 27 6.24 -1.96 1.16
N ASN A 28 5.98 -0.67 1.39
CA ASN A 28 6.66 0.12 2.40
C ASN A 28 6.33 -0.34 3.83
N LEU A 29 5.10 -0.82 4.07
CA LEU A 29 4.75 -1.42 5.36
C LEU A 29 5.47 -2.75 5.61
N LYS A 30 5.56 -3.59 4.58
CA LYS A 30 6.00 -4.99 4.77
C LYS A 30 7.52 -5.15 4.85
N SER A 31 8.28 -4.52 3.94
CA SER A 31 9.74 -4.73 3.86
C SER A 31 10.58 -3.46 3.61
N ARG A 32 9.97 -2.36 3.15
CA ARG A 32 10.75 -1.16 2.73
C ARG A 32 10.81 -0.01 3.73
N GLY A 33 9.95 -0.01 4.75
CA GLY A 33 9.82 1.10 5.69
C GLY A 33 9.65 0.66 7.14
N PHE A 34 8.59 -0.09 7.46
CA PHE A 34 8.30 -0.54 8.83
C PHE A 34 8.80 -1.96 9.15
N ASP A 35 9.23 -2.71 8.13
CA ASP A 35 9.82 -4.04 8.23
C ASP A 35 9.08 -4.97 9.22
N LEU A 36 7.76 -5.04 9.03
CA LEU A 36 6.84 -5.78 9.89
C LEU A 36 7.19 -7.27 9.94
N GLU A 37 7.83 -7.79 8.89
CA GLU A 37 8.25 -9.19 8.78
C GLU A 37 9.48 -9.51 9.66
N SER A 38 10.46 -8.61 9.76
CA SER A 38 11.62 -8.81 10.65
C SER A 38 11.35 -8.43 12.10
N THR A 39 10.38 -7.57 12.36
CA THR A 39 10.08 -7.10 13.73
C THR A 39 9.37 -8.17 14.56
N HIS A 40 8.97 -9.30 13.96
CA HIS A 40 8.29 -10.41 14.66
C HIS A 40 7.15 -9.90 15.56
N MET A 41 6.38 -8.92 15.06
CA MET A 41 5.33 -8.28 15.84
C MET A 41 4.16 -9.25 16.04
N THR A 42 4.18 -9.96 17.16
CA THR A 42 3.11 -10.88 17.58
C THR A 42 1.89 -10.14 18.15
N ASN A 43 1.99 -8.83 18.40
CA ASN A 43 0.93 -8.01 19.01
C ASN A 43 0.06 -7.32 17.96
N LEU A 44 -1.15 -7.86 17.76
CA LEU A 44 -2.17 -7.35 16.84
C LEU A 44 -2.64 -5.91 17.18
N ASP A 45 -2.62 -5.51 18.46
CA ASP A 45 -3.03 -4.16 18.90
C ASP A 45 -2.12 -3.06 18.35
N LEU A 46 -0.81 -3.29 18.34
CA LEU A 46 0.17 -2.37 17.78
C LEU A 46 0.05 -2.26 16.26
N MET A 47 -0.27 -3.38 15.58
CA MET A 47 -0.54 -3.35 14.15
C MET A 47 -1.77 -2.53 13.81
N ASN A 48 -2.86 -2.64 14.59
CA ASN A 48 -4.05 -1.82 14.40
C ASN A 48 -3.73 -0.33 14.57
N LYS A 49 -3.03 0.06 15.65
CA LYS A 49 -2.63 1.46 15.88
C LYS A 49 -1.75 2.02 14.76
N LEU A 50 -0.82 1.21 14.24
CA LEU A 50 0.02 1.61 13.11
C LEU A 50 -0.83 1.83 11.85
N MET A 51 -1.77 0.93 11.56
CA MET A 51 -2.66 1.04 10.40
C MET A 51 -3.62 2.24 10.54
N GLU A 52 -4.10 2.56 11.74
CA GLU A 52 -4.90 3.75 12.01
C GLU A 52 -4.10 5.04 11.73
N LEU A 53 -2.89 5.15 12.28
CA LEU A 53 -2.01 6.31 12.05
C LEU A 53 -1.68 6.48 10.57
N LEU A 54 -1.38 5.37 9.89
CA LEU A 54 -1.04 5.36 8.49
C LEU A 54 -2.23 5.74 7.60
N THR A 55 -3.43 5.28 7.94
CA THR A 55 -4.67 5.65 7.24
C THR A 55 -4.89 7.16 7.32
N ILE A 56 -4.70 7.75 8.51
CA ILE A 56 -4.80 9.21 8.71
C ILE A 56 -3.73 9.94 7.89
N ALA A 57 -2.48 9.47 7.90
CA ALA A 57 -1.39 10.06 7.13
C ALA A 57 -1.64 10.00 5.61
N VAL A 58 -2.21 8.90 5.11
CA VAL A 58 -2.58 8.77 3.69
C VAL A 58 -3.72 9.71 3.32
N VAL A 59 -4.75 9.82 4.16
CA VAL A 59 -5.86 10.78 3.94
C VAL A 59 -5.34 12.23 3.94
N TRP A 60 -4.31 12.53 4.72
CA TRP A 60 -3.72 13.87 4.77
C TRP A 60 -2.78 14.18 3.60
N CYS A 61 -2.11 13.15 3.05
CA CYS A 61 -1.15 13.29 1.95
C CYS A 61 -1.80 13.27 0.56
N TYR A 62 -3.07 12.84 0.47
CA TYR A 62 -3.87 12.82 -0.75
C TYR A 62 -4.60 14.15 -0.98
#